data_AF-A0A1I4WRC7-F1
#
_entry.id   AF-A0A1I4WRC7-F1
#
_cell.length_a   1.000
_cell.length_b   1.000
_cell.length_c   1.000
_cell.angle_alpha   90.00
_cell.angle_beta   90.00
_cell.angle_gamma   90.00
#
_symmetry.space_group_name_H-M   'P 1'
#
loop_
_entity.id
_entity.type
_entity.pdbx_description
1 polymer ?
#
loop_
_entity_poly.entity_id
_entity_poly.type
_entity_poly.pdbx_seq_one_letter_code
_entity_poly.pdbx_strand_id
1 'polypeptide(L)'
;MQEHRDTTATDLGDDPPVSAADALAIIEQEQARQEPDISGYFLLWGALWILIGLTWFGSGTQVWAADTAGITTGVLVVGGCLTSAWLGTRMNRGVSGPSSRFGAMYGVAWGVAIVGTGALVAALVGHAGQAAAPLIPALFVFVVGVLYTVTGAFYRDGLDFGLGLVVQLVAVVTAFTPAPWSSLVMGVGGGGALLAVGIVRRVRR
;
A
#
# COMPACT_ATOMS: atom_id res chain seq x y z
N MET A 1 -54.25 -0.50 -37.58
CA MET A 1 -53.36 0.56 -37.07
C MET A 1 -52.60 -0.05 -35.90
N GLN A 2 -51.41 -0.58 -36.21
CA GLN A 2 -50.43 -1.04 -35.22
C GLN A 2 -49.84 0.19 -34.53
N GLU A 3 -49.75 0.18 -33.21
CA GLU A 3 -48.65 0.86 -32.54
C GLU A 3 -48.13 -0.02 -31.42
N HIS A 4 -47.07 -0.71 -31.81
CA HIS A 4 -46.15 -1.49 -31.03
C HIS A 4 -45.33 -0.51 -30.20
N ARG A 5 -45.54 -0.48 -28.88
CA ARG A 5 -44.59 0.13 -27.96
C ARG A 5 -43.90 -1.00 -27.22
N ASP A 6 -42.78 -1.43 -27.80
CA ASP A 6 -41.80 -2.31 -27.19
C ASP A 6 -41.36 -1.72 -25.85
N THR A 7 -41.81 -2.36 -24.78
CA THR A 7 -41.24 -2.20 -23.45
C THR A 7 -39.99 -3.07 -23.37
N THR A 8 -38.91 -2.66 -24.04
CA THR A 8 -37.59 -3.28 -23.83
C THR A 8 -36.97 -2.70 -22.56
N ALA A 9 -37.67 -2.87 -21.43
CA ALA A 9 -37.00 -2.94 -20.15
C ALA A 9 -36.34 -4.33 -20.13
N THR A 10 -35.02 -4.36 -20.29
CA THR A 10 -34.22 -5.56 -20.12
C THR A 10 -34.61 -6.20 -18.79
N ASP A 11 -35.35 -7.29 -18.89
CA ASP A 11 -35.74 -8.21 -17.82
C ASP A 11 -34.47 -8.78 -17.20
N LEU A 12 -33.93 -8.07 -16.22
CA LEU A 12 -33.06 -8.66 -15.21
C LEU A 12 -34.02 -9.51 -14.38
N GLY A 13 -34.11 -10.80 -14.73
CA GLY A 13 -35.06 -11.74 -14.15
C GLY A 13 -35.21 -11.54 -12.65
N ASP A 14 -36.37 -11.03 -12.26
CA ASP A 14 -36.80 -10.76 -10.89
C ASP A 14 -37.22 -12.07 -10.18
N ASP A 15 -36.67 -13.20 -10.64
CA ASP A 15 -36.94 -14.52 -10.08
C ASP A 15 -36.18 -14.62 -8.75
N PRO A 16 -36.85 -14.94 -7.63
CA PRO A 16 -36.18 -15.16 -6.37
C PRO A 16 -35.14 -16.29 -6.52
N PRO A 17 -33.97 -16.20 -5.87
CA PRO A 17 -32.92 -17.19 -6.03
C PRO A 17 -33.47 -18.59 -5.74
N VAL A 18 -33.31 -19.48 -6.73
CA VAL A 18 -33.89 -20.84 -6.74
C VAL A 18 -33.38 -21.69 -5.57
N SER A 19 -32.22 -21.33 -5.01
CA SER A 19 -31.66 -21.91 -3.78
C SER A 19 -30.79 -20.93 -2.99
N ALA A 20 -30.51 -21.25 -1.72
CA ALA A 20 -29.56 -20.51 -0.88
C ALA A 20 -28.13 -20.54 -1.46
N ALA A 21 -27.77 -21.57 -2.23
CA ALA A 21 -26.49 -21.66 -2.92
C ALA A 21 -26.41 -20.67 -4.10
N ASP A 22 -27.51 -20.47 -4.84
CA ASP A 22 -27.57 -19.49 -5.93
C ASP A 22 -27.55 -18.06 -5.37
N ALA A 23 -28.24 -17.82 -4.26
CA ALA A 23 -28.16 -16.54 -3.54
C ALA A 23 -26.73 -16.25 -3.05
N LEU A 24 -26.03 -17.26 -2.51
CA LEU A 24 -24.64 -17.13 -2.09
C LEU A 24 -23.70 -16.89 -3.28
N ALA A 25 -23.88 -17.62 -4.38
CA ALA A 25 -23.09 -17.44 -5.60
C ALA A 25 -23.25 -16.04 -6.20
N ILE A 26 -24.47 -15.48 -6.19
CA ILE A 26 -24.73 -14.10 -6.60
C ILE A 26 -24.04 -13.11 -5.65
N ILE A 27 -24.10 -13.33 -4.33
CA ILE A 27 -23.42 -12.47 -3.35
C ILE A 27 -21.90 -12.51 -3.54
N GLU A 28 -21.32 -13.70 -3.71
CA GLU A 28 -19.87 -13.87 -3.95
C GLU A 28 -19.44 -13.23 -5.27
N GLN A 29 -20.26 -13.37 -6.33
CA GLN A 29 -20.00 -12.77 -7.64
C GLN A 29 -20.10 -11.24 -7.60
N GLU A 30 -21.07 -10.68 -6.88
CA GLU A 30 -21.22 -9.24 -6.70
C GLU A 30 -20.15 -8.67 -5.75
N GLN A 31 -19.76 -9.40 -4.71
CA GLN A 31 -18.62 -9.02 -3.84
C GLN A 31 -17.31 -9.00 -4.62
N ALA A 32 -17.04 -10.01 -5.46
CA ALA A 32 -15.85 -10.05 -6.32
C ALA A 32 -15.82 -8.91 -7.36
N ARG A 33 -16.98 -8.47 -7.86
CA ARG A 33 -17.09 -7.31 -8.77
C ARG A 33 -16.86 -5.97 -8.07
N GLN A 34 -17.07 -5.90 -6.75
CA GLN A 34 -16.97 -4.66 -5.98
C GLN A 34 -15.59 -4.43 -5.33
N GLU A 35 -14.65 -5.37 -5.39
CA GLU A 35 -13.31 -5.18 -4.81
C GLU A 35 -12.45 -4.18 -5.61
N PRO A 36 -12.08 -3.03 -5.01
CA PRO A 36 -11.28 -2.02 -5.68
C PRO A 36 -9.91 -2.57 -6.11
N ASP A 37 -9.46 -2.23 -7.33
CA ASP A 37 -8.13 -2.64 -7.79
C ASP A 37 -7.02 -1.85 -7.10
N ILE A 38 -6.50 -2.42 -6.02
CA ILE A 38 -5.37 -1.86 -5.28
C ILE A 38 -3.99 -2.23 -5.86
N SER A 39 -3.92 -3.03 -6.94
CA SER A 39 -2.63 -3.47 -7.51
C SER A 39 -1.73 -2.29 -7.92
N GLY A 40 -2.34 -1.22 -8.45
CA GLY A 40 -1.63 0.00 -8.83
C GLY A 40 -0.88 0.67 -7.69
N TYR A 41 -1.39 0.59 -6.45
CA TYR A 41 -0.70 1.15 -5.28
C TYR A 41 0.61 0.42 -4.98
N PHE A 42 0.57 -0.91 -5.00
CA PHE A 42 1.75 -1.74 -4.73
C PHE A 42 2.80 -1.57 -5.82
N LEU A 43 2.38 -1.50 -7.09
CA LEU A 43 3.27 -1.27 -8.21
C LEU A 43 3.95 0.11 -8.13
N LEU A 44 3.17 1.15 -7.84
CA LEU A 44 3.69 2.51 -7.66
C LEU A 44 4.71 2.58 -6.53
N TRP A 45 4.33 2.19 -5.32
CA TRP A 45 5.20 2.30 -4.16
C TRP A 45 6.42 1.38 -4.24
N GLY A 46 6.26 0.19 -4.84
CA GLY A 46 7.38 -0.71 -5.10
C GLY A 46 8.43 -0.07 -6.00
N ALA A 47 8.02 0.56 -7.10
CA ALA A 47 8.92 1.28 -8.00
C ALA A 47 9.59 2.47 -7.30
N LEU A 48 8.82 3.27 -6.55
CA LEU A 48 9.35 4.43 -5.82
C LEU A 48 10.38 4.02 -4.76
N TRP A 49 10.14 2.93 -4.02
CA TRP A 49 11.08 2.44 -3.00
C TRP A 49 12.39 1.98 -3.63
N ILE A 50 12.35 1.28 -4.76
CA ILE A 50 13.55 0.89 -5.50
C ILE A 50 14.33 2.13 -5.93
N LEU A 51 13.66 3.11 -6.53
CA LEU A 51 14.31 4.36 -6.96
C LEU A 51 14.93 5.11 -5.78
N ILE A 52 14.23 5.24 -4.66
CA ILE A 52 14.73 5.88 -3.44
C ILE A 52 15.96 5.12 -2.92
N GLY A 53 15.88 3.79 -2.80
CA GLY A 53 16.99 2.97 -2.31
C GLY A 53 18.23 3.05 -3.20
N LEU A 54 18.06 3.00 -4.53
CA LEU A 54 19.13 3.20 -5.49
C LEU A 54 19.73 4.60 -5.39
N THR A 55 18.88 5.62 -5.18
CA THR A 55 19.32 7.00 -5.03
C THR A 55 20.21 7.17 -3.78
N TRP A 56 19.79 6.63 -2.64
CA TRP A 56 20.59 6.68 -1.41
C TRP A 56 21.85 5.81 -1.48
N PHE A 57 21.78 4.68 -2.16
CA PHE A 57 22.97 3.85 -2.42
C PHE A 57 24.01 4.58 -3.26
N GLY A 58 23.58 5.25 -4.35
CA GLY A 58 24.47 6.06 -5.18
C GLY A 58 25.08 7.23 -4.41
N SER A 59 24.33 7.83 -3.47
CA SER A 59 24.89 8.86 -2.60
C SER A 59 25.96 8.31 -1.66
N GLY A 60 25.70 7.20 -0.99
CA GLY A 60 26.68 6.59 -0.08
C GLY A 60 27.90 5.99 -0.80
N THR A 61 27.81 5.75 -2.11
CA THR A 61 28.94 5.36 -2.98
C THR A 61 29.58 6.54 -3.72
N GLN A 62 29.24 7.79 -3.33
CA GLN A 62 29.82 9.03 -3.87
C GLN A 62 29.54 9.29 -5.36
N VAL A 63 28.49 8.69 -5.93
CA VAL A 63 28.05 9.01 -7.32
C VAL A 63 27.40 10.39 -7.39
N TRP A 64 26.70 10.80 -6.33
CA TRP A 64 26.14 12.14 -6.16
C TRP A 64 26.05 12.53 -4.67
N ALA A 65 25.81 13.82 -4.39
CA ALA A 65 25.72 14.35 -3.04
C ALA A 65 24.47 13.85 -2.29
N ALA A 66 24.53 13.86 -0.95
CA ALA A 66 23.40 13.51 -0.10
C ALA A 66 22.18 14.42 -0.33
N ASP A 67 22.40 15.70 -0.61
CA ASP A 67 21.34 16.65 -0.93
C ASP A 67 20.55 16.23 -2.17
N THR A 68 21.23 15.71 -3.20
CA THR A 68 20.59 15.16 -4.39
C THR A 68 19.68 13.99 -4.01
N ALA A 69 20.16 13.06 -3.17
CA ALA A 69 19.34 11.95 -2.70
C ALA A 69 18.15 12.38 -1.85
N GLY A 70 18.34 13.37 -0.98
CA GLY A 70 17.29 13.97 -0.16
C GLY A 70 16.19 14.63 -1.01
N ILE A 71 16.57 15.47 -1.98
CA ILE A 71 15.64 16.15 -2.89
C ILE A 71 14.87 15.11 -3.73
N THR A 72 15.57 14.16 -4.33
CA THR A 72 14.94 13.09 -5.12
C THR A 72 13.96 12.28 -4.26
N THR A 73 14.33 11.92 -3.03
CA THR A 73 13.43 11.23 -2.11
C THR A 73 12.18 12.08 -1.82
N GLY A 74 12.34 13.37 -1.52
CA GLY A 74 11.24 14.28 -1.28
C GLY A 74 10.28 14.37 -2.48
N VAL A 75 10.81 14.52 -3.70
CA VAL A 75 10.01 14.57 -4.93
C VAL A 75 9.26 13.26 -5.15
N LEU A 76 9.93 12.12 -5.01
CA LEU A 76 9.32 10.80 -5.21
C LEU A 76 8.22 10.50 -4.18
N VAL A 77 8.45 10.84 -2.90
CA VAL A 77 7.45 10.65 -1.84
C VAL A 77 6.25 11.56 -2.07
N VAL A 78 6.46 12.84 -2.37
CA VAL A 78 5.36 13.78 -2.65
C VAL A 78 4.56 13.32 -3.88
N GLY A 79 5.24 12.96 -4.97
CA GLY A 79 4.61 12.44 -6.19
C GLY A 79 3.83 11.14 -5.94
N GLY A 80 4.39 10.24 -5.14
CA GLY A 80 3.74 8.99 -4.71
C GLY A 80 2.49 9.23 -3.88
N CYS A 81 2.54 10.15 -2.92
CA CYS A 81 1.39 10.55 -2.10
C CYS A 81 0.28 11.17 -2.96
N LEU A 82 0.62 12.10 -3.87
CA LEU A 82 -0.35 12.73 -4.76
C LEU A 82 -1.01 11.73 -5.70
N THR A 83 -0.22 10.81 -6.27
CA THR A 83 -0.73 9.75 -7.16
C THR A 83 -1.58 8.76 -6.39
N SER A 84 -1.19 8.41 -5.16
CA SER A 84 -1.96 7.57 -4.24
C SER A 84 -3.31 8.21 -3.89
N ALA A 85 -3.33 9.52 -3.61
CA ALA A 85 -4.57 10.25 -3.37
C ALA A 85 -5.47 10.27 -4.63
N TRP A 86 -4.88 10.50 -5.80
CA TRP A 86 -5.61 10.47 -7.07
C TRP A 86 -6.21 9.09 -7.37
N LEU A 87 -5.44 8.00 -7.25
CA LEU A 87 -5.93 6.63 -7.39
C LEU A 87 -7.07 6.33 -6.40
N GLY A 88 -6.93 6.78 -5.16
CA GLY A 88 -7.88 6.50 -4.08
C GLY A 88 -9.19 7.25 -4.27
N THR A 89 -9.12 8.51 -4.69
CA THR A 89 -10.33 9.26 -5.05
C THR A 89 -11.03 8.62 -6.23
N ARG A 90 -10.31 8.12 -7.25
CA ARG A 90 -10.92 7.44 -8.40
C ARG A 90 -11.60 6.13 -8.01
N MET A 91 -10.96 5.32 -7.16
CA MET A 91 -11.46 4.01 -6.72
C MET A 91 -12.66 4.13 -5.79
N ASN A 92 -12.76 5.21 -5.00
CA ASN A 92 -13.86 5.42 -4.06
C ASN A 92 -15.05 6.21 -4.65
N ARG A 93 -15.02 6.59 -5.94
CA ARG A 93 -16.16 7.27 -6.58
C ARG A 93 -17.37 6.33 -6.65
N GLY A 94 -18.39 6.62 -5.83
CA GLY A 94 -19.63 5.86 -5.77
C GLY A 94 -19.74 4.91 -4.58
N VAL A 95 -18.71 4.80 -3.74
CA VAL A 95 -18.76 4.00 -2.51
C VAL A 95 -19.35 4.84 -1.38
N SER A 96 -20.61 4.59 -1.01
CA SER A 96 -21.29 5.17 0.14
C SER A 96 -21.76 4.06 1.10
N GLY A 97 -21.72 4.31 2.42
CA GLY A 97 -22.13 3.32 3.45
C GLY A 97 -21.03 2.94 4.45
N PRO A 98 -21.22 1.89 5.27
CA PRO A 98 -20.31 1.50 6.38
C PRO A 98 -18.82 1.31 5.99
N SER A 99 -18.56 0.95 4.72
CA SER A 99 -17.22 0.86 4.12
C SER A 99 -16.45 2.18 4.19
N SER A 100 -17.12 3.34 4.07
CA SER A 100 -16.47 4.65 4.12
C SER A 100 -15.94 4.98 5.52
N ARG A 101 -16.62 4.52 6.58
CA ARG A 101 -16.19 4.72 7.96
C ARG A 101 -14.92 3.92 8.26
N PHE A 102 -14.82 2.69 7.78
CA PHE A 102 -13.59 1.90 7.91
C PHE A 102 -12.43 2.59 7.20
N GLY A 103 -12.63 3.00 5.94
CA GLY A 103 -11.60 3.69 5.16
C GLY A 103 -11.09 4.97 5.85
N ALA A 104 -12.01 5.75 6.45
CA ALA A 104 -11.64 6.93 7.23
C ALA A 104 -10.84 6.59 8.49
N MET A 105 -11.28 5.60 9.28
CA MET A 105 -10.56 5.14 10.48
C MET A 105 -9.18 4.61 10.14
N TYR A 106 -9.07 3.85 9.04
CA TYR A 106 -7.81 3.33 8.54
C TYR A 106 -6.85 4.45 8.11
N GLY A 107 -7.35 5.44 7.36
CA GLY A 107 -6.56 6.61 6.98
C GLY A 107 -6.05 7.42 8.17
N VAL A 108 -6.90 7.62 9.19
CA VAL A 108 -6.51 8.28 10.45
C VAL A 108 -5.46 7.46 11.19
N ALA A 109 -5.65 6.14 11.33
CA ALA A 109 -4.68 5.25 11.98
C ALA A 109 -3.32 5.30 11.27
N TRP A 110 -3.31 5.31 9.94
CA TRP A 110 -2.09 5.46 9.14
C TRP A 110 -1.38 6.79 9.42
N GLY A 111 -2.11 7.91 9.37
CA GLY A 111 -1.56 9.23 9.67
C GLY A 111 -0.97 9.33 11.07
N VAL A 112 -1.71 8.85 12.08
CA VAL A 112 -1.26 8.81 13.48
C VAL A 112 0.00 7.94 13.63
N ALA A 113 0.03 6.76 13.00
CA ALA A 113 1.18 5.87 13.07
C ALA A 113 2.45 6.50 12.48
N ILE A 114 2.36 7.15 11.31
CA ILE A 114 3.49 7.81 10.67
C ILE A 114 3.97 9.02 11.49
N VAL A 115 3.06 9.91 11.91
CA VAL A 115 3.41 11.10 12.70
C VAL A 115 3.98 10.71 14.06
N GLY A 116 3.35 9.75 14.74
CA GLY A 116 3.82 9.23 16.02
C GLY A 116 5.21 8.61 15.92
N THR A 117 5.47 7.82 14.87
CA THR A 117 6.80 7.25 14.60
C THR A 117 7.83 8.35 14.37
N GLY A 118 7.49 9.41 13.63
CA GLY A 118 8.37 10.56 13.44
C GLY A 118 8.73 11.27 14.76
N ALA A 119 7.76 11.45 15.66
CA ALA A 119 8.02 12.03 16.98
C ALA A 119 8.94 11.14 17.83
N LEU A 120 8.72 9.83 17.82
CA LEU A 120 9.58 8.86 18.53
C LEU A 120 11.00 8.83 17.96
N VAL A 121 11.14 8.89 16.63
CA VAL A 121 12.43 8.98 15.95
C VAL A 121 13.16 10.28 16.34
N ALA A 122 12.46 11.41 16.37
CA ALA A 122 13.06 12.68 16.78
C ALA A 122 13.59 12.63 18.21
N ALA A 123 12.82 12.04 19.14
CA ALA A 123 13.27 11.81 20.51
C ALA A 123 14.48 10.86 20.58
N LEU A 124 14.46 9.77 19.82
CA LEU A 124 15.56 8.81 19.73
C LEU A 124 16.86 9.46 19.25
N VAL A 125 16.79 10.26 18.19
CA VAL A 125 17.94 11.03 17.67
C VAL A 125 18.45 12.02 18.72
N GLY A 126 17.55 12.66 19.48
CA GLY A 126 17.91 13.54 20.59
C GLY A 126 18.68 12.85 21.73
N HIS A 127 18.49 11.55 21.94
CA HIS A 127 19.15 10.79 23.01
C HIS A 127 20.40 10.02 22.54
N ALA A 128 20.35 9.40 21.36
CA ALA A 128 21.39 8.54 20.83
C ALA A 128 22.27 9.21 19.76
N GLY A 129 21.91 10.42 19.32
CA GLY A 129 22.63 11.15 18.28
C GLY A 129 22.70 10.36 16.96
N GLN A 130 23.85 10.44 16.29
CA GLN A 130 24.07 9.80 14.98
C GLN A 130 24.06 8.27 15.04
N ALA A 131 24.22 7.66 16.22
CA ALA A 131 24.13 6.22 16.37
C ALA A 131 22.72 5.67 16.02
N ALA A 132 21.69 6.51 16.09
CA ALA A 132 20.33 6.16 15.71
C ALA A 132 20.04 6.24 14.20
N ALA A 133 20.96 6.79 13.40
CA ALA A 133 20.70 7.07 11.98
C ALA A 133 20.18 5.86 11.17
N PRO A 134 20.68 4.61 11.35
CA PRO A 134 20.15 3.43 10.66
C PRO A 134 18.74 3.04 11.12
N LEU A 135 18.37 3.37 12.37
CA LEU A 135 17.07 3.03 12.95
C LEU A 135 15.95 3.93 12.42
N ILE A 136 16.28 5.15 12.00
CA ILE A 136 15.30 6.13 11.50
C ILE A 136 14.43 5.51 10.40
N PRO A 137 14.97 5.12 9.23
CA PRO A 137 14.15 4.57 8.17
C PRO A 137 13.57 3.19 8.52
N ALA A 138 14.30 2.38 9.28
CA ALA A 138 13.86 1.05 9.69
C ALA A 138 12.56 1.10 10.53
N LEU A 139 12.44 2.04 11.47
CA LEU A 139 11.25 2.18 12.31
C LEU A 139 10.01 2.55 11.51
N PHE A 140 10.13 3.48 10.54
CA PHE A 140 9.01 3.81 9.66
C PHE A 140 8.57 2.60 8.82
N VAL A 141 9.51 1.87 8.22
CA VAL A 141 9.21 0.69 7.42
C VAL A 141 8.61 -0.43 8.26
N PHE A 142 9.10 -0.61 9.49
CA PHE A 142 8.56 -1.60 10.42
C PHE A 142 7.08 -1.31 10.73
N VAL A 143 6.75 -0.05 11.04
CA VAL A 143 5.37 0.37 11.29
C VAL A 143 4.48 0.18 10.07
N VAL A 144 4.96 0.50 8.86
CA VAL A 144 4.24 0.21 7.61
C VAL A 144 3.97 -1.29 7.47
N GLY A 145 4.95 -2.14 7.77
CA GLY A 145 4.78 -3.60 7.74
C GLY A 145 3.77 -4.11 8.77
N VAL A 146 3.72 -3.52 9.97
CA VAL A 146 2.68 -3.83 10.98
C VAL A 146 1.29 -3.47 10.44
N LEU A 147 1.13 -2.29 9.82
CA LEU A 147 -0.15 -1.87 9.25
C LEU A 147 -0.62 -2.84 8.16
N TYR A 148 0.25 -3.28 7.25
CA TYR A 148 -0.11 -4.30 6.26
C TYR A 148 -0.45 -5.65 6.89
N THR A 149 0.30 -6.08 7.90
CA THR A 149 0.07 -7.36 8.60
C THR A 149 -1.31 -7.38 9.26
N VAL A 150 -1.65 -6.31 10.00
CA VAL A 150 -2.93 -6.21 10.70
C VAL A 150 -4.08 -6.12 9.71
N THR A 151 -3.94 -5.33 8.64
CA THR A 151 -4.95 -5.22 7.57
C THR A 151 -5.16 -6.56 6.88
N GLY A 152 -4.09 -7.25 6.49
CA GLY A 152 -4.17 -8.58 5.90
C GLY A 152 -4.83 -9.60 6.82
N ALA A 153 -4.51 -9.59 8.12
CA ALA A 153 -5.16 -10.46 9.11
C ALA A 153 -6.67 -10.15 9.25
N PHE A 154 -7.03 -8.86 9.30
CA PHE A 154 -8.42 -8.42 9.43
C PHE A 154 -9.27 -8.81 8.23
N TYR A 155 -8.75 -8.62 7.02
CA TYR A 155 -9.43 -8.97 5.76
C TYR A 155 -9.23 -10.42 5.32
N ARG A 156 -8.46 -11.21 6.10
CA ARG A 156 -8.05 -12.58 5.73
C ARG A 156 -7.34 -12.65 4.38
N ASP A 157 -6.64 -11.58 4.00
CA ASP A 157 -5.84 -11.49 2.78
C ASP A 157 -4.40 -11.95 3.07
N GLY A 158 -4.08 -13.15 2.61
CA GLY A 158 -2.76 -13.76 2.80
C GLY A 158 -1.64 -13.00 2.09
N LEU A 159 -1.92 -12.27 1.00
CA LEU A 159 -0.90 -11.49 0.29
C LEU A 159 -0.49 -10.28 1.11
N ASP A 160 -1.45 -9.53 1.66
CA ASP A 160 -1.15 -8.35 2.50
C ASP A 160 -0.55 -8.75 3.84
N PHE A 161 -1.03 -9.86 4.43
CA PHE A 161 -0.46 -10.40 5.65
C PHE A 161 1.01 -10.80 5.45
N GLY A 162 1.29 -11.58 4.40
CA GLY A 162 2.65 -12.00 4.06
C GLY A 162 3.55 -10.83 3.70
N LEU A 163 3.06 -9.86 2.93
CA LEU A 163 3.77 -8.62 2.62
C LEU A 163 4.18 -7.88 3.88
N GLY A 164 3.24 -7.70 4.82
CA GLY A 164 3.52 -7.00 6.08
C GLY A 164 4.61 -7.67 6.90
N LEU A 165 4.64 -9.01 6.94
CA LEU A 165 5.73 -9.76 7.59
C LEU A 165 7.07 -9.57 6.87
N VAL A 166 7.08 -9.67 5.54
CA VAL A 166 8.30 -9.47 4.74
C VAL A 166 8.85 -8.06 4.92
N VAL A 167 7.99 -7.03 4.89
CA VAL A 167 8.39 -5.63 5.08
C VAL A 167 8.95 -5.40 6.49
N GLN A 168 8.37 -6.02 7.53
CA GLN A 168 8.95 -5.98 8.88
C GLN A 168 10.32 -6.64 8.95
N LEU A 169 10.49 -7.81 8.32
CA LEU A 169 11.80 -8.47 8.24
C LEU A 169 12.83 -7.60 7.51
N VAL A 170 12.44 -6.97 6.39
CA VAL A 170 13.29 -6.02 5.67
C VAL A 170 13.69 -4.84 6.56
N ALA A 171 12.77 -4.28 7.34
CA ALA A 171 13.08 -3.21 8.29
C ALA A 171 14.12 -3.66 9.33
N VAL A 172 13.92 -4.84 9.93
CA VAL A 172 14.86 -5.40 10.92
C VAL A 172 16.23 -5.61 10.29
N VAL A 173 16.31 -6.26 9.13
CA VAL A 173 17.60 -6.48 8.44
C VAL A 173 18.25 -5.15 8.08
N THR A 174 17.48 -4.16 7.63
CA THR A 174 17.97 -2.81 7.32
C THR A 174 18.63 -2.15 8.53
N ALA A 175 18.04 -2.28 9.73
CA ALA A 175 18.58 -1.70 10.96
C ALA A 175 19.97 -2.22 11.33
N PHE A 176 20.28 -3.48 10.97
CA PHE A 176 21.58 -4.10 11.20
C PHE A 176 22.54 -4.03 10.00
N THR A 177 22.09 -3.44 8.89
CA THR A 177 22.90 -3.33 7.67
C THR A 177 23.63 -1.98 7.66
N PRO A 178 24.97 -1.94 7.45
CA PRO A 178 25.70 -0.69 7.35
C PRO A 178 25.36 0.06 6.05
N ALA A 179 25.49 1.38 6.08
CA ALA A 179 25.44 2.20 4.88
C ALA A 179 26.64 1.85 3.94
N PRO A 180 26.46 1.92 2.61
CA PRO A 180 25.24 2.29 1.89
C PRO A 180 24.26 1.11 1.64
N TRP A 181 24.64 -0.11 2.02
CA TRP A 181 23.90 -1.33 1.69
C TRP A 181 22.49 -1.38 2.29
N SER A 182 22.28 -0.74 3.44
CA SER A 182 20.96 -0.60 4.06
C SER A 182 19.92 0.02 3.13
N SER A 183 20.33 0.97 2.28
CA SER A 183 19.45 1.60 1.29
C SER A 183 18.98 0.61 0.22
N LEU A 184 19.83 -0.35 -0.17
CA LEU A 184 19.43 -1.41 -1.11
C LEU A 184 18.54 -2.45 -0.46
N VAL A 185 18.87 -2.88 0.76
CA VAL A 185 18.01 -3.82 1.52
C VAL A 185 16.62 -3.24 1.65
N MET A 186 16.50 -1.98 2.04
CA MET A 186 15.21 -1.33 2.19
C MET A 186 14.50 -1.08 0.87
N GLY A 187 15.18 -0.44 -0.09
CA GLY A 187 14.56 -0.05 -1.35
C GLY A 187 14.25 -1.23 -2.27
N VAL A 188 15.22 -2.13 -2.47
CA VAL A 188 15.05 -3.31 -3.32
C VAL A 188 14.29 -4.42 -2.61
N GLY A 189 14.60 -4.68 -1.33
CA GLY A 189 13.89 -5.70 -0.56
C GLY A 189 12.42 -5.31 -0.33
N GLY A 190 12.18 -4.12 0.23
CA GLY A 190 10.82 -3.63 0.48
C GLY A 190 10.07 -3.31 -0.82
N GLY A 191 10.72 -2.60 -1.75
CA GLY A 191 10.11 -2.26 -3.02
C GLY A 191 9.84 -3.47 -3.91
N GLY A 192 10.75 -4.46 -3.92
CA GLY A 192 10.56 -5.72 -4.64
C GLY A 192 9.41 -6.55 -4.08
N ALA A 193 9.24 -6.60 -2.76
CA ALA A 193 8.08 -7.27 -2.14
C ALA A 193 6.75 -6.60 -2.55
N LEU A 194 6.71 -5.26 -2.55
CA LEU A 194 5.55 -4.50 -3.03
C LEU A 194 5.27 -4.77 -4.52
N LEU A 195 6.29 -4.73 -5.39
CA LEU A 195 6.12 -5.05 -6.81
C LEU A 195 5.60 -6.47 -7.01
N ALA A 196 6.15 -7.46 -6.31
CA ALA A 196 5.72 -8.85 -6.41
C ALA A 196 4.23 -9.00 -6.08
N VAL A 197 3.77 -8.39 -4.97
CA VAL A 197 2.35 -8.39 -4.60
C VAL A 197 1.49 -7.69 -5.64
N GLY A 198 1.92 -6.53 -6.13
CA GLY A 198 1.21 -5.79 -7.17
C GLY A 198 1.06 -6.59 -8.47
N ILE A 199 2.12 -7.26 -8.92
CA ILE A 199 2.12 -8.11 -10.12
C ILE A 199 1.21 -9.33 -9.91
N VAL A 200 1.33 -10.02 -8.77
CA VAL A 200 0.50 -11.18 -8.45
C VAL A 200 -0.98 -10.81 -8.44
N ARG A 201 -1.35 -9.68 -7.81
CA ARG A 201 -2.73 -9.17 -7.81
C ARG A 201 -3.22 -8.83 -9.22
N ARG A 202 -2.35 -8.26 -10.06
CA ARG A 202 -2.69 -7.89 -11.45
C ARG A 202 -2.92 -9.11 -12.34
N VAL A 203 -2.15 -10.18 -12.15
CA VAL A 203 -2.24 -11.42 -12.94
C VAL A 203 -3.41 -12.32 -12.50
N ARG A 204 -3.81 -12.25 -11.22
CA ARG A 204 -4.93 -13.05 -10.66
C ARG A 204 -6.31 -12.46 -10.93
N ARG A 205 -6.39 -11.25 -11.49
CA ARG A 205 -7.64 -10.62 -11.96
C ARG A 205 -7.95 -11.07 -13.38
#